data_AF-A0A0C9UVC7-F1
#
_entry.id   AF-A0A0C9UVC7-F1
#
_cell.length_a   1.000
_cell.length_b   1.000
_cell.length_c   1.000
_cell.angle_alpha   90.00
_cell.angle_beta   90.00
_cell.angle_gamma   90.00
#
_symmetry.space_group_name_H-M   'P 1'
#
loop_
_entity.id
_entity.type
_entity.pdbx_description
1 polymer ?
#
loop_
_entity_poly.entity_id
_entity_poly.type
_entity_poly.pdbx_seq_one_letter_code
_entity_poly.pdbx_strand_id
1 'polypeptide(L)'
;MHFAVTPMAKLAREPKTNTKELLDEWERAGTGMLSGSDDRERSMNRSNSLSVDSKLVKQDPDTLPLLAVLSMLPAGTTRNHLHWWAPENLTSCTRALATLSKTALVVVSDTGSNDSVTSVLPVVQSYMRSEGRILQEIQQHITNACYKFIRSHNSTVGDTNFNSDLKTLACEETNLQYILLGGATTTSSSSTLNQR
;
A
#
# COMPACT_ATOMS: atom_id res chain seq x y z
N MET A 1 -0.32 -6.05 -20.85
CA MET A 1 0.57 -4.89 -21.11
C MET A 1 -0.20 -3.56 -21.04
N HIS A 2 -1.07 -3.33 -20.05
CA HIS A 2 -1.82 -2.05 -19.92
C HIS A 2 -1.47 -1.28 -18.64
N PHE A 3 -0.86 -1.96 -17.65
CA PHE A 3 -0.67 -1.41 -16.31
C PHE A 3 0.49 -0.43 -16.15
N ALA A 4 1.57 -0.54 -16.94
CA ALA A 4 2.64 0.48 -16.95
C ALA A 4 2.21 1.77 -17.67
N VAL A 5 1.25 1.65 -18.59
CA VAL A 5 0.78 2.77 -19.43
C VAL A 5 -0.04 3.76 -18.61
N THR A 6 -0.85 3.31 -17.64
CA THR A 6 -1.71 4.19 -16.84
C THR A 6 -0.95 5.10 -15.87
N PRO A 7 0.02 4.61 -15.06
CA PRO A 7 0.86 5.46 -14.23
C PRO A 7 1.70 6.43 -15.07
N MET A 8 2.29 5.96 -16.18
CA MET A 8 3.07 6.81 -17.08
C MET A 8 2.23 7.89 -17.76
N ALA A 9 1.02 7.55 -18.23
CA ALA A 9 0.10 8.51 -18.81
C ALA A 9 -0.37 9.56 -17.80
N LYS A 10 -0.51 9.18 -16.51
CA LYS A 10 -0.84 10.14 -15.44
C LYS A 10 0.36 11.03 -15.07
N LEU A 11 1.57 10.48 -15.02
CA LEU A 11 2.80 11.25 -14.83
C LEU A 11 3.03 12.25 -15.97
N ALA A 12 2.81 11.84 -17.23
CA ALA A 12 2.96 12.71 -18.40
C ALA A 12 1.94 13.85 -18.48
N ARG A 13 0.84 13.79 -17.71
CA ARG A 13 -0.18 14.84 -17.63
C ARG A 13 0.19 15.97 -16.66
N GLU A 14 1.32 15.88 -15.96
CA GLU A 14 1.70 16.93 -15.03
C GLU A 14 2.35 18.14 -15.70
N PRO A 15 1.99 19.36 -15.28
CA PRO A 15 2.44 20.60 -15.92
C PRO A 15 3.95 20.91 -15.72
N LYS A 16 4.67 20.09 -14.93
CA LYS A 16 6.10 20.26 -14.63
C LYS A 16 6.99 19.11 -15.14
N THR A 17 6.41 18.07 -15.72
CA THR A 17 7.18 16.97 -16.32
C THR A 17 7.43 17.26 -17.78
N ASN A 18 8.70 17.49 -18.13
CA ASN A 18 9.12 17.56 -19.52
C ASN A 18 8.99 16.16 -20.13
N THR A 19 8.18 16.03 -21.19
CA THR A 19 7.96 14.77 -21.91
C THR A 19 9.26 14.15 -22.42
N LYS A 20 10.27 14.98 -22.70
CA LYS A 20 11.61 14.56 -23.11
C LYS A 20 12.42 13.99 -21.94
N GLU A 21 12.27 14.53 -20.73
CA GLU A 21 12.91 13.96 -19.53
C GLU A 21 12.29 12.61 -19.15
N LEU A 22 10.97 12.47 -19.26
CA LEU A 22 10.28 11.19 -19.05
C LEU A 22 10.70 10.15 -20.08
N LEU A 23 10.87 10.55 -21.35
CA LEU A 23 11.35 9.67 -22.41
C LEU A 23 12.83 9.31 -22.22
N ASP A 24 13.68 10.26 -21.82
CA ASP A 24 15.09 10.00 -21.49
C ASP A 24 15.23 9.10 -20.26
N GLU A 25 14.38 9.26 -19.24
CA GLU A 25 14.33 8.38 -18.06
C GLU A 25 13.84 6.98 -18.45
N TRP A 26 12.87 6.88 -19.38
CA TRP A 26 12.38 5.64 -19.96
C TRP A 26 13.43 4.93 -20.82
N GLU A 27 14.15 5.67 -21.67
CA GLU A 27 15.22 5.17 -22.52
C GLU A 27 16.48 4.80 -21.71
N ARG A 28 16.84 5.57 -20.67
CA ARG A 28 17.87 5.20 -19.67
C ARG A 28 17.48 3.98 -18.86
N ALA A 29 16.20 3.85 -18.51
CA ALA A 29 15.66 2.66 -17.89
C ALA A 29 15.59 1.46 -18.86
N GLY A 30 15.78 1.68 -20.16
CA GLY A 30 16.06 0.66 -21.17
C GLY A 30 14.83 0.02 -21.80
N THR A 31 14.84 -0.09 -23.12
CA THR A 31 13.88 -0.79 -24.00
C THR A 31 13.77 -2.31 -23.76
N GLY A 32 14.44 -2.84 -22.73
CA GLY A 32 14.35 -4.24 -22.30
C GLY A 32 12.95 -4.66 -21.82
N MET A 33 12.01 -3.73 -21.63
CA MET A 33 10.60 -4.07 -21.30
C MET A 33 9.89 -4.94 -22.35
N LEU A 34 10.42 -5.03 -23.57
CA LEU A 34 9.77 -5.68 -24.71
C LEU A 34 10.40 -7.05 -25.09
N SER A 35 11.45 -7.51 -24.41
CA SER A 35 12.32 -8.59 -24.89
C SER A 35 12.27 -9.90 -24.07
N GLY A 36 11.09 -10.47 -23.85
CA GLY A 36 10.97 -11.88 -23.44
C GLY A 36 10.12 -12.15 -22.20
N SER A 37 9.79 -13.43 -21.98
CA SER A 37 8.83 -13.85 -20.94
C SER A 37 9.28 -13.56 -19.49
N ASP A 38 10.61 -13.53 -19.23
CA ASP A 38 11.19 -13.14 -17.94
C ASP A 38 11.25 -11.61 -17.74
N ASP A 39 11.06 -10.82 -18.79
CA ASP A 39 11.13 -9.36 -18.73
C ASP A 39 9.83 -8.70 -18.26
N ARG A 40 8.71 -9.44 -18.17
CA ARG A 40 7.42 -8.85 -17.76
C ARG A 40 7.42 -8.43 -16.28
N GLU A 41 7.92 -9.27 -15.39
CA GLU A 41 7.99 -8.96 -13.96
C GLU A 41 9.00 -7.83 -13.70
N ARG A 42 10.16 -7.88 -14.36
CA ARG A 42 11.18 -6.82 -14.31
C ARG A 42 10.66 -5.49 -14.87
N SER A 43 9.95 -5.51 -15.99
CA SER A 43 9.28 -4.35 -16.58
C SER A 43 8.24 -3.75 -15.65
N MET A 44 7.45 -4.59 -14.99
CA MET A 44 6.42 -4.15 -14.07
C MET A 44 7.03 -3.57 -12.79
N ASN A 45 8.02 -4.23 -12.22
CA ASN A 45 8.77 -3.73 -11.06
C ASN A 45 9.46 -2.41 -11.39
N ARG A 46 10.05 -2.24 -12.60
CA ARG A 46 10.60 -0.96 -13.06
C ARG A 46 9.55 0.13 -13.17
N SER A 47 8.38 -0.17 -13.72
CA SER A 47 7.28 0.81 -13.82
C SER A 47 6.78 1.24 -12.44
N ASN A 48 6.71 0.28 -11.51
CA ASN A 48 6.40 0.56 -10.10
C ASN A 48 7.50 1.41 -9.45
N SER A 49 8.79 1.11 -9.66
CA SER A 49 9.90 1.94 -9.20
C SER A 49 9.77 3.37 -9.73
N LEU A 50 9.50 3.56 -11.02
CA LEU A 50 9.37 4.90 -11.60
C LEU A 50 8.21 5.69 -10.97
N SER A 51 7.11 5.04 -10.58
CA SER A 51 5.99 5.70 -9.90
C SER A 51 6.25 5.95 -8.41
N VAL A 52 6.80 4.96 -7.69
CA VAL A 52 7.10 5.04 -6.25
C VAL A 52 8.27 5.98 -5.97
N ASP A 53 9.32 5.95 -6.80
CA ASP A 53 10.51 6.79 -6.69
C ASP A 53 10.36 8.14 -7.42
N SER A 54 9.16 8.45 -7.91
CA SER A 54 8.86 9.69 -8.62
C SER A 54 9.09 10.93 -7.74
N LYS A 55 9.41 12.06 -8.38
CA LYS A 55 9.63 13.34 -7.69
C LYS A 55 8.43 13.75 -6.84
N LEU A 56 7.21 13.38 -7.24
CA LEU A 56 5.97 13.70 -6.51
C LEU A 56 5.89 12.97 -5.17
N VAL A 57 6.20 11.67 -5.17
CA VAL A 57 6.20 10.86 -3.95
C VAL A 57 7.32 11.32 -3.01
N LYS A 58 8.48 11.70 -3.56
CA LYS A 58 9.61 12.22 -2.78
C LYS A 58 9.39 13.63 -2.21
N GLN A 59 8.52 14.43 -2.82
CA GLN A 59 8.20 15.79 -2.36
C GLN A 59 7.24 15.80 -1.16
N ASP A 60 6.46 14.73 -0.97
CA ASP A 60 5.51 14.61 0.13
C ASP A 60 5.97 13.50 1.10
N PRO A 61 6.58 13.86 2.25
CA PRO A 61 7.17 12.90 3.17
C PRO A 61 6.15 11.91 3.75
N ASP A 62 4.86 12.26 3.74
CA ASP A 62 3.76 11.44 4.24
C ASP A 62 3.34 10.33 3.26
N THR A 63 3.74 10.42 1.99
CA THR A 63 3.24 9.55 0.91
C THR A 63 3.79 8.13 0.98
N LEU A 64 5.10 7.97 1.21
CA LEU A 64 5.71 6.63 1.31
C LEU A 64 5.24 5.85 2.55
N PRO A 65 5.18 6.43 3.76
CA PRO A 65 4.64 5.74 4.93
C PRO A 65 3.18 5.31 4.73
N LEU A 66 2.35 6.18 4.13
CA LEU A 66 0.95 5.83 3.84
C LEU A 66 0.85 4.71 2.79
N LEU A 67 1.68 4.75 1.73
CA LEU A 67 1.72 3.68 0.74
C LEU A 67 2.16 2.34 1.35
N ALA A 68 3.14 2.36 2.24
CA ALA A 68 3.61 1.18 2.94
C ALA A 68 2.49 0.56 3.80
N VAL A 69 1.76 1.39 4.56
CA VAL A 69 0.57 0.98 5.33
C VAL A 69 -0.49 0.36 4.42
N LEU A 70 -0.91 1.06 3.37
CA LEU A 70 -1.94 0.56 2.45
C LEU A 70 -1.49 -0.69 1.68
N SER A 71 -0.18 -0.86 1.48
CA SER A 71 0.39 -2.06 0.88
C SER A 71 0.32 -3.27 1.80
N MET A 72 0.13 -3.09 3.11
CA MET A 72 -0.13 -4.17 4.06
C MET A 72 -1.62 -4.52 4.19
N LEU A 73 -2.51 -3.78 3.52
CA LEU A 73 -3.96 -4.01 3.54
C LEU A 73 -4.41 -4.61 2.20
N PRO A 74 -4.41 -5.95 2.05
CA PRO A 74 -4.72 -6.60 0.77
C PRO A 74 -6.12 -6.24 0.22
N ALA A 75 -7.12 -6.08 1.08
CA ALA A 75 -8.47 -5.70 0.67
C ALA A 75 -8.65 -4.18 0.47
N GLY A 76 -7.62 -3.38 0.77
CA GLY A 76 -7.75 -1.94 0.93
C GLY A 76 -8.53 -1.57 2.18
N THR A 77 -8.87 -0.29 2.34
CA THR A 77 -9.63 0.21 3.49
C THR A 77 -10.60 1.29 3.05
N THR A 78 -11.70 1.46 3.80
CA THR A 78 -12.58 2.62 3.61
C THR A 78 -11.94 3.89 4.15
N ARG A 79 -12.44 5.05 3.72
CA ARG A 79 -12.04 6.33 4.30
C ARG A 79 -12.34 6.42 5.80
N ASN A 80 -13.44 5.83 6.23
CA ASN A 80 -13.85 5.80 7.62
C ASN A 80 -12.91 4.96 8.47
N HIS A 81 -12.35 3.87 7.94
CA HIS A 81 -11.41 3.03 8.68
C HIS A 81 -9.95 3.43 8.52
N LEU A 82 -9.62 4.26 7.53
CA LEU A 82 -8.23 4.66 7.24
C LEU A 82 -7.50 5.25 8.45
N HIS A 83 -8.22 5.96 9.34
CA HIS A 83 -7.63 6.54 10.54
C HIS A 83 -7.12 5.50 11.55
N TRP A 84 -7.64 4.27 11.53
CA TRP A 84 -7.12 3.17 12.35
C TRP A 84 -5.75 2.70 11.88
N TRP A 85 -5.54 2.72 10.57
CA TRP A 85 -4.34 2.16 9.93
C TRP A 85 -3.25 3.21 9.70
N ALA A 86 -3.63 4.46 9.49
CA ALA A 86 -2.71 5.55 9.17
C ALA A 86 -1.66 5.74 10.30
N PRO A 87 -0.39 6.00 9.96
CA PRO A 87 0.62 6.37 10.95
C PRO A 87 0.22 7.65 11.71
N GLU A 88 0.44 7.66 13.02
CA GLU A 88 0.08 8.80 13.89
C GLU A 88 0.93 10.05 13.60
N ASN A 89 2.10 9.88 12.98
CA ASN A 89 3.04 10.95 12.65
C ASN A 89 2.80 11.61 11.28
N LEU A 90 1.75 11.22 10.54
CA LEU A 90 1.45 11.87 9.26
C LEU A 90 0.99 13.31 9.48
N THR A 91 1.59 14.24 8.75
CA THR A 91 1.17 15.66 8.79
C THR A 91 -0.20 15.83 8.14
N SER A 92 -0.45 15.12 7.03
CA SER A 92 -1.76 15.13 6.36
C SER A 92 -2.03 13.86 5.56
N CYS A 93 -2.85 12.98 6.12
CA CYS A 93 -3.32 11.76 5.43
C CYS A 93 -4.05 12.08 4.10
N THR A 94 -4.89 13.12 4.07
CA THR A 94 -5.62 13.53 2.86
C THR A 94 -4.69 13.97 1.74
N ARG A 95 -3.60 14.69 2.05
CA ARG A 95 -2.63 15.15 1.06
C ARG A 95 -1.86 13.98 0.46
N ALA A 96 -1.35 13.10 1.33
CA ALA A 96 -0.67 11.88 0.92
C ALA A 96 -1.56 11.00 0.03
N LEU A 97 -2.83 10.81 0.41
CA LEU A 97 -3.79 10.04 -0.39
C LEU A 97 -4.05 10.68 -1.76
N ALA A 98 -4.12 12.01 -1.84
CA ALA A 98 -4.24 12.72 -3.11
C ALA A 98 -2.99 12.53 -3.98
N THR A 99 -1.80 12.55 -3.40
CA THR A 99 -0.52 12.26 -4.09
C THR A 99 -0.48 10.82 -4.61
N LEU A 100 -0.93 9.84 -3.82
CA LEU A 100 -1.02 8.44 -4.24
C LEU A 100 -2.05 8.21 -5.36
N SER A 101 -3.17 8.92 -5.30
CA SER A 101 -4.21 8.85 -6.34
C SER A 101 -3.73 9.45 -7.67
N LYS A 102 -2.95 10.53 -7.61
CA LYS A 102 -2.33 11.17 -8.78
C LYS A 102 -1.30 10.28 -9.46
N THR A 103 -0.50 9.56 -8.68
CA THR A 103 0.56 8.66 -9.16
C THR A 103 0.05 7.29 -9.61
N ALA A 104 -1.27 7.04 -9.55
CA ALA A 104 -1.91 5.76 -9.86
C ALA A 104 -1.45 4.57 -8.99
N LEU A 105 -0.81 4.85 -7.84
CA LEU A 105 -0.38 3.82 -6.90
C LEU A 105 -1.54 3.23 -6.09
N VAL A 106 -2.65 3.97 -6.04
CA VAL A 106 -3.88 3.63 -5.33
C VAL A 106 -5.06 3.71 -6.27
N VAL A 107 -6.00 2.77 -6.10
CA VAL A 107 -7.29 2.71 -6.79
C VAL A 107 -8.39 2.96 -5.78
N VAL A 108 -9.30 3.87 -6.12
CA VAL A 108 -10.52 4.11 -5.35
C VAL A 108 -11.65 3.42 -6.10
N SER A 109 -12.23 2.41 -5.47
CA SER A 109 -13.37 1.66 -5.98
C SER A 109 -14.64 2.14 -5.29
N ASP A 110 -15.62 2.53 -6.10
CA ASP A 110 -16.97 2.79 -5.60
C ASP A 110 -17.66 1.45 -5.34
N THR A 111 -18.05 1.19 -4.09
CA THR A 111 -18.67 -0.07 -3.68
C THR A 111 -20.20 -0.01 -3.77
N GLY A 112 -20.77 1.09 -4.26
CA GLY A 112 -22.22 1.31 -4.27
C GLY A 112 -22.82 1.58 -2.88
N SER A 113 -22.01 1.52 -1.83
CA SER A 113 -22.27 2.10 -0.52
C SER A 113 -21.61 3.49 -0.45
N ASN A 114 -22.02 4.34 0.50
CA ASN A 114 -21.41 5.68 0.68
C ASN A 114 -19.90 5.64 1.00
N ASP A 115 -19.31 4.45 1.16
CA ASP A 115 -17.90 4.26 1.49
C ASP A 115 -17.12 3.73 0.28
N SER A 116 -16.33 4.62 -0.33
CA SER A 116 -15.35 4.23 -1.34
C SER A 116 -14.17 3.50 -0.69
N VAL A 117 -13.77 2.37 -1.28
CA VAL A 117 -12.63 1.58 -0.82
C VAL A 117 -11.37 2.03 -1.53
N THR A 118 -10.35 2.34 -0.74
CA THR A 118 -9.02 2.73 -1.21
C THR A 118 -8.10 1.53 -1.11
N SER A 119 -7.61 1.04 -2.25
CA SER A 119 -6.74 -0.14 -2.30
C SER A 119 -5.48 0.13 -3.12
N VAL A 120 -4.40 -0.57 -2.78
CA VAL A 120 -3.16 -0.57 -3.58
C VAL A 120 -3.24 -1.75 -4.53
N LEU A 121 -2.85 -1.55 -5.80
CA LEU A 121 -2.86 -2.63 -6.78
C LEU A 121 -1.97 -3.80 -6.33
N PRO A 122 -2.37 -5.07 -6.50
CA PRO A 122 -1.59 -6.23 -6.02
C PRO A 122 -0.13 -6.24 -6.47
N VAL A 123 0.15 -5.77 -7.69
CA VAL A 123 1.52 -5.62 -8.23
C VAL A 123 2.35 -4.60 -7.44
N VAL A 124 1.74 -3.49 -7.01
CA VAL A 124 2.39 -2.47 -6.18
C VAL A 124 2.53 -2.97 -4.75
N GLN A 125 1.54 -3.70 -4.22
CA GLN A 125 1.65 -4.35 -2.91
C GLN A 125 2.82 -5.33 -2.87
N SER A 126 2.95 -6.19 -3.88
CA SER A 126 4.05 -7.14 -4.00
C SER A 126 5.40 -6.42 -4.10
N TYR A 127 5.47 -5.33 -4.88
CA TYR A 127 6.67 -4.52 -5.02
C TYR A 127 7.08 -3.82 -3.71
N MET A 128 6.11 -3.29 -2.95
CA MET A 128 6.36 -2.66 -1.65
C MET A 128 6.76 -3.68 -0.58
N ARG A 129 6.21 -4.91 -0.65
CA ARG A 129 6.55 -5.98 0.30
C ARG A 129 7.91 -6.62 0.00
N SER A 130 8.44 -6.49 -1.21
CA SER A 130 9.75 -7.02 -1.56
C SER A 130 10.90 -6.14 -1.05
N GLU A 131 12.04 -6.77 -0.77
CA GLU A 131 13.33 -6.12 -0.52
C GLU A 131 13.34 -5.07 0.63
N GLY A 132 12.58 -5.30 1.70
CA GLY A 132 12.67 -4.48 2.92
C GLY A 132 12.19 -3.03 2.77
N ARG A 133 11.40 -2.72 1.72
CA ARG A 133 10.88 -1.36 1.48
C ARG A 133 9.85 -0.90 2.51
N ILE A 134 9.17 -1.84 3.18
CA ILE A 134 8.30 -1.53 4.33
C ILE A 134 9.14 -1.65 5.60
N LEU A 135 9.39 -0.49 6.23
CA LEU A 135 10.14 -0.39 7.47
C LEU A 135 9.47 -1.20 8.59
N GLN A 136 10.28 -1.80 9.46
CA GLN A 136 9.80 -2.60 10.60
C GLN A 136 8.88 -1.80 11.52
N GLU A 137 9.14 -0.50 11.70
CA GLU A 137 8.30 0.41 12.49
C GLU A 137 6.86 0.47 11.96
N ILE A 138 6.70 0.47 10.63
CA ILE A 138 5.38 0.49 9.99
C ILE A 138 4.68 -0.86 10.19
N GLN A 139 5.42 -1.97 10.10
CA GLN A 139 4.87 -3.30 10.37
C GLN A 139 4.37 -3.42 11.82
N GLN A 140 5.16 -2.91 12.77
CA GLN A 140 4.79 -2.87 14.17
C GLN A 140 3.58 -1.95 14.42
N HIS A 141 3.53 -0.79 13.76
CA HIS A 141 2.40 0.13 13.80
C HIS A 141 1.11 -0.56 13.34
N ILE A 142 1.12 -1.19 12.16
CA ILE A 142 -0.04 -1.92 11.62
C ILE A 142 -0.48 -3.04 12.55
N THR A 143 0.47 -3.79 13.11
CA THR A 143 0.17 -4.87 14.05
C THR A 143 -0.49 -4.34 15.33
N ASN A 144 0.04 -3.25 15.89
CA ASN A 144 -0.54 -2.59 17.06
C ASN A 144 -1.92 -1.99 16.76
N ALA A 145 -2.09 -1.37 15.59
CA ALA A 145 -3.36 -0.86 15.09
C ALA A 145 -4.40 -1.99 14.98
N CYS A 146 -4.02 -3.16 14.45
CA CYS A 146 -4.87 -4.33 14.38
C CYS A 146 -5.37 -4.77 15.77
N TYR A 147 -4.47 -4.86 16.76
CA TYR A 147 -4.88 -5.21 18.13
C TYR A 147 -5.78 -4.14 18.77
N LYS A 148 -5.48 -2.86 18.56
CA LYS A 148 -6.34 -1.75 19.02
C LYS A 148 -7.73 -1.85 18.38
N PHE A 149 -7.79 -2.07 17.06
CA PHE A 149 -9.03 -2.20 16.30
C PHE A 149 -9.91 -3.34 16.81
N ILE A 150 -9.35 -4.54 16.99
CA ILE A 150 -10.09 -5.70 17.53
C ILE A 150 -10.58 -5.41 18.96
N ARG A 151 -9.72 -4.83 19.80
CA ARG A 151 -10.07 -4.49 21.18
C ARG A 151 -11.17 -3.44 21.28
N SER A 152 -11.22 -2.50 20.34
CA SER A 152 -12.25 -1.46 20.28
C SER A 152 -13.61 -1.95 19.77
N HIS A 153 -13.68 -3.16 19.19
CA HIS A 153 -14.91 -3.76 18.67
C HIS A 153 -15.17 -5.12 19.33
N ASN A 154 -14.99 -5.21 20.65
CA ASN A 154 -15.08 -6.45 21.42
C ASN A 154 -16.44 -6.68 22.09
N SER A 155 -17.51 -6.04 21.59
CA SER A 155 -18.86 -6.22 22.11
C SER A 155 -19.29 -7.69 22.11
N THR A 156 -20.07 -8.05 23.13
CA THR A 156 -20.62 -9.39 23.33
C THR A 156 -22.07 -9.50 22.86
N VAL A 157 -22.54 -10.73 22.64
CA VAL A 157 -23.93 -10.97 22.23
C VAL A 157 -24.87 -10.44 23.31
N GLY A 158 -25.67 -9.44 22.96
CA GLY A 158 -26.57 -8.75 23.89
C GLY A 158 -26.23 -7.27 24.09
N ASP A 159 -25.01 -6.85 23.76
CA ASP A 159 -24.62 -5.44 23.79
C ASP A 159 -25.28 -4.65 22.66
N THR A 160 -25.62 -3.39 22.91
CA THR A 160 -26.28 -2.51 21.93
C THR A 160 -25.44 -2.32 20.66
N ASN A 161 -24.11 -2.40 20.80
CA ASN A 161 -23.17 -2.16 19.71
C ASN A 161 -22.76 -3.44 18.98
N PHE A 162 -23.19 -4.63 19.44
CA PHE A 162 -22.74 -5.93 18.89
C PHE A 162 -22.86 -6.03 17.38
N ASN A 163 -24.02 -5.67 16.82
CA ASN A 163 -24.24 -5.73 15.36
C ASN A 163 -23.38 -4.72 14.59
N SER A 164 -23.09 -3.57 15.19
CA SER A 164 -22.23 -2.55 14.58
C SER A 164 -20.78 -3.01 14.59
N ASP A 165 -20.29 -3.49 15.73
CA ASP A 165 -18.92 -4.02 15.88
C ASP A 165 -18.68 -5.21 14.96
N LEU A 166 -19.64 -6.14 14.88
CA LEU A 166 -19.56 -7.29 14.00
C LEU A 166 -19.47 -6.86 12.53
N LYS A 167 -20.26 -5.87 12.11
CA LYS A 167 -20.20 -5.34 10.74
C LYS A 167 -18.85 -4.68 10.46
N THR A 168 -18.36 -3.87 11.40
CA THR A 168 -17.06 -3.20 11.27
C THR A 168 -15.90 -4.19 11.18
N LEU A 169 -15.91 -5.24 12.00
CA LEU A 169 -14.93 -6.33 11.95
C LEU A 169 -15.01 -7.10 10.62
N ALA A 170 -16.21 -7.43 10.15
CA ALA A 170 -16.42 -8.13 8.89
C ALA A 170 -15.91 -7.31 7.69
N CYS A 171 -16.05 -5.98 7.71
CA CYS A 171 -15.54 -5.11 6.66
C CYS A 171 -14.00 -5.15 6.52
N GLU A 172 -13.28 -5.43 7.61
CA GLU A 172 -11.81 -5.46 7.63
C GLU A 172 -11.24 -6.89 7.76
N GLU A 173 -12.09 -7.92 7.69
CA GLU A 173 -11.73 -9.32 7.97
C GLU A 173 -10.49 -9.79 7.20
N THR A 174 -10.45 -9.51 5.89
CA THR A 174 -9.33 -9.93 5.04
C THR A 174 -8.01 -9.25 5.46
N ASN A 175 -8.07 -7.99 5.89
CA ASN A 175 -6.90 -7.27 6.39
C ASN A 175 -6.46 -7.82 7.75
N LEU A 176 -7.41 -8.08 8.66
CA LEU A 176 -7.14 -8.65 9.97
C LEU A 176 -6.48 -10.03 9.86
N GLN A 177 -7.04 -10.92 9.04
CA GLN A 177 -6.46 -12.24 8.77
C GLN A 177 -5.04 -12.11 8.20
N TYR A 178 -4.83 -11.23 7.23
CA TYR A 178 -3.52 -11.03 6.62
C TYR A 178 -2.46 -10.55 7.63
N ILE A 179 -2.81 -9.57 8.47
CA ILE A 179 -1.88 -9.01 9.47
C ILE A 179 -1.55 -10.05 10.55
N LEU A 180 -2.57 -10.71 11.11
CA LEU A 180 -2.40 -11.66 12.21
C LEU A 180 -1.70 -12.95 11.78
N LEU A 181 -2.06 -13.49 10.60
CA LEU A 181 -1.47 -14.73 10.10
C LEU A 181 -0.12 -14.48 9.40
N GLY A 182 0.04 -13.33 8.74
CA GLY A 182 1.30 -12.94 8.10
C GLY A 182 2.42 -12.69 9.12
N GLY A 183 2.10 -12.05 10.25
CA GLY A 183 3.04 -11.82 11.35
C GLY A 183 3.55 -13.09 12.05
N ALA A 184 2.86 -14.23 11.88
CA ALA A 184 3.29 -15.51 12.46
C ALA A 184 4.51 -16.13 11.76
N THR A 185 4.86 -15.66 10.57
CA THR A 185 5.98 -16.24 9.77
C THR A 185 7.33 -15.57 10.02
N THR A 186 7.38 -14.39 10.64
CA THR A 186 8.63 -13.65 10.89
C THR A 186 9.29 -13.96 12.23
N THR A 187 8.65 -14.76 13.10
CA THR A 187 9.20 -15.12 14.43
C THR A 187 10.00 -16.42 14.46
N SER A 188 10.15 -17.12 13.33
CA SER A 188 10.85 -18.41 13.27
C SER A 188 12.13 -18.37 12.42
N SER A 189 13.04 -17.42 12.66
CA SER A 189 14.46 -17.62 12.33
C SER A 189 15.36 -16.74 13.21
N SER A 190 15.97 -17.33 14.26
CA SER A 190 17.35 -17.08 14.73
C SER A 190 17.52 -17.54 16.19
N SER A 191 17.59 -18.85 16.39
CA SER A 191 18.24 -19.45 17.57
C SER A 191 19.28 -20.48 17.10
N THR A 192 20.24 -20.04 16.28
CA THR A 192 21.53 -20.72 16.20
C THR A 192 22.44 -20.15 17.27
N LEU A 193 22.38 -20.77 18.45
CA LEU A 193 23.35 -20.59 19.51
C LEU A 193 24.63 -21.33 19.09
N ASN A 194 25.67 -20.56 18.74
CA ASN A 194 27.05 -21.03 18.72
C ASN A 194 27.50 -21.33 20.16
N GLN A 195 28.21 -22.46 20.34
CA GLN A 195 29.23 -22.84 21.34
C GLN A 195 29.07 -24.35 21.61
N ARG A 196 30.05 -25.24 21.49
CA ARG A 196 31.51 -25.19 21.37
C ARG A 196 31.98 -26.47 20.67
#